data_AF-A0A9E4X9Y9-F1
#
_entry.id   AF-A0A9E4X9Y9-F1
#
_cell.length_a   1.000
_cell.length_b   1.000
_cell.length_c   1.000
_cell.angle_alpha   90.00
_cell.angle_beta   90.00
_cell.angle_gamma   90.00
#
_symmetry.space_group_name_H-M   'P 1'
#
loop_
_entity.id
_entity.type
_entity.pdbx_description
1 polymer ?
#
loop_
_entity_poly.entity_id
_entity_poly.type
_entity_poly.pdbx_seq_one_letter_code
_entity_poly.pdbx_strand_id
1 'polypeptide(L)' 'MVASDHRTYVYIGLAGEGEYIGEGGIVRRADGEEQWTQISNGLPDHPQVRALAIRPDDPK' A
#
# COMPACT_ATOMS: atom_id res chain seq x y z
N MET A 1 -18.35 23.96 13.00
CA MET A 1 -18.20 22.80 12.08
C MET A 1 -17.08 21.95 12.64
N VAL A 2 -17.37 20.74 13.11
CA VAL A 2 -16.31 19.79 13.49
C VAL A 2 -15.77 19.28 12.16
N ALA A 3 -14.52 19.60 11.83
CA ALA A 3 -13.87 18.98 10.69
C ALA A 3 -13.82 17.48 10.97
N SER A 4 -14.46 16.67 10.14
CA SER A 4 -14.26 15.23 10.15
C SER A 4 -12.76 15.00 9.94
N ASP A 5 -12.12 14.25 10.84
CA ASP A 5 -10.71 13.87 10.73
C ASP A 5 -10.56 12.94 9.53
N HIS A 6 -10.49 13.53 8.33
CA HIS A 6 -10.37 12.84 7.07
C HIS A 6 -8.89 12.58 6.83
N ARG A 7 -8.53 11.30 6.75
CA ARG A 7 -7.17 10.86 6.56
C ARG A 7 -7.04 10.21 5.19
N THR A 8 -6.18 10.78 4.35
CA THR A 8 -5.91 10.24 3.01
C THR A 8 -4.77 9.23 3.08
N TYR A 9 -4.93 8.11 2.36
CA TYR A 9 -3.91 7.08 2.26
C TYR A 9 -3.51 6.87 0.81
N VAL A 10 -2.21 6.70 0.58
CA VAL A 10 -1.65 6.26 -0.69
C VAL A 10 -1.10 4.86 -0.51
N TYR A 11 -1.46 3.97 -1.42
CA TYR A 11 -1.01 2.58 -1.46
C TYR A 11 -0.27 2.32 -2.75
N ILE A 12 0.84 1.58 -2.67
CA ILE A 12 1.65 1.19 -3.82
C ILE A 12 1.86 -0.32 -3.76
N GLY A 13 1.50 -0.99 -4.85
CA GLY A 13 1.88 -2.37 -5.12
C GLY A 13 3.20 -2.41 -5.88
N LEU A 14 4.13 -3.25 -5.43
CA LEU A 14 5.43 -3.44 -6.05
C LEU A 14 5.43 -4.77 -6.80
N ALA A 15 5.85 -4.73 -8.06
CA ALA A 15 6.06 -5.90 -8.90
C ALA A 15 7.21 -5.64 -9.90
N GLY A 16 8.04 -6.65 -10.13
CA GLY A 16 9.05 -6.70 -11.17
C GLY A 16 8.57 -7.43 -12.42
N GLU A 17 9.37 -7.33 -13.49
CA GLU A 17 9.14 -7.99 -14.78
C GLU A 17 10.43 -8.66 -15.28
N GLY A 18 10.29 -9.74 -16.05
CA GLY A 18 11.42 -10.46 -16.66
C GLY A 18 12.06 -11.50 -15.74
N GLU A 19 13.31 -11.88 -16.03
CA GLU A 19 14.02 -12.95 -15.33
C GLU A 19 14.56 -12.55 -13.95
N TYR A 20 14.66 -11.25 -13.67
CA TYR A 20 15.12 -10.71 -12.40
C TYR A 20 13.96 -10.06 -11.64
N ILE A 21 13.10 -10.89 -11.05
CA ILE A 21 12.07 -10.41 -10.14
C ILE A 21 12.72 -10.00 -8.82
N GLY A 22 12.69 -8.69 -8.54
CA GLY A 22 13.11 -8.16 -7.24
C GLY A 22 12.08 -8.41 -6.15
N GLU A 23 12.39 -7.92 -4.95
CA GLU A 23 11.44 -7.93 -3.83
C GLU A 23 10.13 -7.24 -4.21
N GLY A 24 9.02 -7.94 -3.94
CA GLY A 24 7.68 -7.43 -4.12
C GLY A 24 7.08 -6.94 -2.80
N GLY A 25 5.86 -6.42 -2.83
CA GLY A 25 5.20 -5.98 -1.59
C GLY A 25 4.12 -4.93 -1.79
N ILE A 26 3.57 -4.53 -0.65
CA ILE A 26 2.65 -3.39 -0.56
C ILE A 26 3.21 -2.44 0.48
N VAL A 27 3.28 -1.16 0.12
CA VAL A 27 3.60 -0.08 1.04
C VAL A 27 2.46 0.94 1.08
N ARG A 28 2.29 1.56 2.24
CA ARG A 28 1.30 2.61 2.46
C ARG A 28 1.92 3.81 3.15
N ARG A 29 1.40 4.99 2.86
CA ARG A 29 1.64 6.21 3.62
C ARG A 29 0.34 6.96 3.84
N ALA A 30 0.14 7.49 5.04
CA ALA A 30 -0.95 8.43 5.32
C ALA A 30 -0.48 9.88 5.12
N ASP A 31 -1.43 10.78 4.89
CA ASP A 31 -1.17 12.22 5.05
C ASP A 31 -0.62 12.54 6.45
N GLY A 32 0.31 13.49 6.48
CA GLY A 32 1.05 13.87 7.70
C GLY A 32 2.12 12.88 8.17
N GLU A 33 2.22 11.67 7.60
CA GLU A 33 3.33 10.76 7.88
C GLU A 33 4.53 11.09 7.00
N GLU A 34 5.75 10.97 7.52
CA GLU A 34 6.98 11.19 6.75
C GLU A 34 7.46 9.94 6.01
N GLN A 35 7.15 8.76 6.55
CA GLN A 35 7.71 7.48 6.11
C GLN A 35 6.64 6.57 5.48
N TRP A 36 7.10 5.64 4.64
CA TRP A 36 6.28 4.56 4.11
C TRP A 36 6.30 3.36 5.07
N THR A 37 5.15 2.72 5.25
CA THR A 37 5.01 1.51 6.05
C THR A 37 4.79 0.31 5.15
N GLN A 38 5.59 -0.74 5.31
CA GLN A 38 5.37 -2.01 4.64
C GLN A 38 4.18 -2.75 5.28
N ILE A 39 3.22 -3.15 4.45
CA ILE A 39 1.98 -3.82 4.88
C ILE A 39 1.78 -5.16 4.16
N SER A 40 2.87 -5.83 3.76
CA SER A 40 2.87 -7.12 3.06
C SER A 40 2.62 -8.34 3.96
N ASN A 41 2.32 -8.14 5.25
CA ASN A 41 2.17 -9.24 6.20
C ASN A 41 1.03 -10.18 5.79
N GLY A 42 1.31 -11.49 5.73
CA GLY A 42 0.35 -12.52 5.34
C GLY A 42 0.26 -12.77 3.82
N LEU A 43 1.03 -12.05 3.01
CA LEU A 43 1.22 -12.38 1.60
C LEU A 43 2.32 -13.46 1.43
N PRO A 44 2.32 -14.22 0.32
CA PRO A 44 3.41 -15.11 -0.02
C PRO A 44 4.76 -14.38 -0.16
N ASP A 45 5.86 -15.13 -0.13
CA ASP A 45 7.20 -14.59 -0.37
C ASP A 45 7.29 -13.91 -1.75
N HIS A 46 8.00 -12.77 -1.80
CA HIS A 46 8.20 -11.93 -2.98
C HIS A 46 6.90 -11.59 -3.76
N PRO A 47 5.87 -11.03 -3.11
CA PRO A 47 4.54 -10.89 -3.71
C PRO A 47 4.52 -9.81 -4.80
N GLN A 48 4.12 -10.19 -6.02
CA GLN A 48 4.06 -9.29 -7.17
C GLN A 48 2.69 -8.62 -7.26
N VAL A 49 2.56 -7.42 -6.69
CA VAL A 49 1.26 -6.76 -6.53
C VAL A 49 0.99 -5.81 -7.70
N ARG A 50 0.17 -6.30 -8.65
CA ARG A 50 -0.12 -5.61 -9.93
C ARG A 50 -1.40 -4.79 -9.94
N ALA A 51 -2.30 -5.05 -8.99
CA ALA A 51 -3.57 -4.37 -8.88
C ALA A 51 -3.95 -4.22 -7.40
N LEU A 52 -4.61 -3.12 -7.09
CA LEU A 52 -5.12 -2.81 -5.76
C LEU A 52 -6.58 -2.36 -5.91
N ALA A 53 -7.42 -2.78 -4.97
CA ALA A 53 -8.76 -2.25 -4.78
C ALA A 53 -8.88 -1.80 -3.32
N ILE A 54 -9.40 -0.60 -3.11
CA ILE A 54 -9.57 -0.01 -1.78
C ILE A 54 -11.05 0.11 -1.50
N ARG A 55 -11.45 -0.25 -0.28
CA ARG A 55 -12.79 -0.02 0.22
C ARG A 55 -13.03 1.48 0.41
N PRO A 56 -14.01 2.09 -0.28
CA PRO A 56 -14.22 3.54 -0.18
C PRO A 56 -14.71 4.01 1.20
N ASP A 57 -15.41 3.13 1.93
CA ASP A 57 -15.98 3.38 3.26
C ASP A 57 -15.00 3.11 4.41
N ASP A 58 -13.92 2.37 4.15
CA ASP A 58 -12.85 2.06 5.10
C ASP A 58 -11.50 1.94 4.37
N PRO A 59 -10.84 3.08 4.08
CA PRO A 59 -9.62 3.09 3.28
C PRO A 59 -8.34 2.77 4.08
N LYS A 60 -8.45 2.29 5.33
CA LYS A 60 -7.33 2.05 6.26
C LYS A 60 -6.80 0.61 6.22
#